data_AF-A0A8S2U5E4-F1
#
_entry.id   AF-A0A8S2U5E4-F1
#
_cell.length_a   1.000
_cell.length_b   1.000
_cell.length_c   1.000
_cell.angle_alpha   90.00
_cell.angle_beta   90.00
_cell.angle_gamma   90.00
#
_symmetry.space_group_name_H-M   'P 1'
#
loop_
_entity.id
_entity.type
_entity.pdbx_description
1 polymer ?
#
loop_
_entity_poly.entity_id
_entity_poly.type
_entity_poly.pdbx_seq_one_letter_code
_entity_poly.pdbx_strand_id
1 'polypeptide(L)' 'YPEADGLPALSLAAGRKHKAITEVLATCPEVDVNKASLSGITPLLMVAEVGWPDILDILLQRGAVVDA' A
#
# COMPACT_ATOMS: atom_id res chain seq x y z
N TYR A 1 -4.32 17.53 15.03
CA TYR A 1 -4.70 16.61 13.94
C TYR A 1 -3.82 15.38 14.07
N PRO A 2 -4.36 14.17 14.27
CA PRO A 2 -3.53 12.97 14.31
C PRO A 2 -3.16 12.60 12.87
N GLU A 3 -2.25 13.37 12.28
CA GLU A 3 -1.37 12.81 11.27
C GLU A 3 -0.38 11.90 12.02
N ALA A 4 -0.23 10.67 11.53
CA ALA A 4 0.98 9.83 11.61
C ALA A 4 0.86 8.41 12.20
N ASP A 5 -0.21 8.02 12.90
CA ASP A 5 -0.27 6.66 13.47
C ASP A 5 -1.17 5.68 12.71
N GLY A 6 -1.92 6.15 11.73
CA GLY A 6 -3.06 5.38 11.22
C GLY A 6 -3.04 4.94 9.77
N LEU A 7 -2.29 5.61 8.91
CA LEU A 7 -2.27 5.33 7.48
C LEU A 7 -0.85 4.97 7.05
N PRO A 8 -0.60 3.70 6.69
CA PRO A 8 0.66 3.30 6.08
C PRO A 8 0.98 4.21 4.91
N ALA A 9 2.22 4.70 4.83
CA ALA A 9 2.66 5.62 3.78
C ALA A 9 2.34 5.09 2.36
N LEU A 10 2.43 3.77 2.18
CA LEU A 10 2.11 3.07 0.94
C LEU A 10 0.62 3.19 0.57
N SER A 11 -0.30 2.90 1.49
CA SER A 11 -1.75 3.04 1.26
C SER A 11 -2.15 4.50 1.01
N LEU A 12 -1.49 5.45 1.69
CA LEU A 12 -1.74 6.87 1.49
C LEU A 12 -1.31 7.35 0.10
N ALA A 13 -0.14 6.90 -0.36
CA ALA A 13 0.35 7.20 -1.71
C ALA A 13 -0.59 6.61 -2.79
N ALA A 14 -1.07 5.38 -2.57
CA ALA A 14 -2.04 4.74 -3.44
C ALA A 14 -3.38 5.47 -3.47
N GLY A 15 -3.96 5.80 -2.31
CA GLY A 15 -5.22 6.54 -2.22
C GLY A 15 -5.14 7.95 -2.82
N ARG A 16 -3.96 8.59 -2.80
CA ARG A 16 -3.69 9.87 -3.47
C ARG A 16 -3.35 9.75 -4.96
N LYS A 17 -3.38 8.54 -5.52
CA LYS A 17 -3.03 8.23 -6.91
C LYS A 17 -1.59 8.65 -7.29
N HIS A 18 -0.68 8.68 -6.34
CA HIS A 18 0.73 8.96 -6.56
C HIS A 18 1.48 7.68 -6.95
N LYS A 19 1.30 7.24 -8.21
CA LYS A 19 1.83 5.96 -8.70
C LYS A 19 3.33 5.78 -8.45
N ALA A 20 4.15 6.74 -8.88
CA ALA A 20 5.61 6.66 -8.72
C ALA A 20 6.06 6.57 -7.26
N ILE A 21 5.42 7.32 -6.36
CA ILE A 21 5.73 7.25 -4.92
C ILE A 21 5.33 5.89 -4.36
N THR A 22 4.19 5.36 -4.79
CA THR A 22 3.69 4.06 -4.35
C THR A 22 4.62 2.94 -4.81
N GLU A 23 5.13 2.99 -6.04
CA GLU A 23 6.10 2.05 -6.58
C GLU A 23 7.43 2.08 -5.80
N VAL A 24 7.95 3.28 -5.51
CA VAL A 24 9.16 3.44 -4.68
C VAL A 24 8.94 2.84 -3.29
N LEU A 25 7.83 3.18 -2.62
CA LEU A 25 7.52 2.63 -1.30
C LEU A 25 7.30 1.11 -1.33
N ALA A 26 6.68 0.58 -2.41
CA ALA A 26 6.45 -0.84 -2.58
C ALA A 26 7.77 -1.61 -2.74
N THR A 27 8.81 -1.00 -3.29
CA THR A 27 10.13 -1.62 -3.44
C THR A 27 11.06 -1.41 -2.23
N CYS A 28 10.72 -0.50 -1.31
CA CYS A 28 11.51 -0.25 -0.10
C CYS A 28 11.43 -1.43 0.89
N PRO A 29 12.56 -2.08 1.25
CA PRO A 29 12.56 -3.27 2.11
C PRO A 29 12.04 -3.00 3.54
N GLU A 30 12.20 -1.77 4.04
CA GLU A 30 11.74 -1.35 5.37
C GLU A 30 10.23 -1.08 5.43
N VAL A 31 9.56 -0.97 4.28
CA VAL A 31 8.11 -0.75 4.21
C VAL A 31 7.38 -2.06 4.42
N ASP A 32 6.51 -2.11 5.43
CA ASP A 32 5.58 -3.21 5.65
C ASP A 32 4.40 -3.12 4.67
N VAL A 33 4.41 -4.03 3.68
CA VAL A 33 3.37 -4.13 2.64
C VAL A 33 2.04 -4.68 3.14
N ASN A 34 2.00 -5.24 4.36
CA ASN A 34 0.81 -5.81 4.99
C ASN A 34 0.20 -4.88 6.03
N LYS A 35 0.85 -3.75 6.34
CA LYS A 35 0.34 -2.80 7.32
C LYS A 35 -1.00 -2.24 6.84
N ALA A 36 -2.09 -2.58 7.52
CA ALA A 36 -3.40 -2.02 7.25
C ALA A 36 -3.56 -0.61 7.85
N SER A 37 -4.47 0.18 7.28
CA SER A 37 -4.92 1.43 7.88
C SER A 37 -5.76 1.20 9.15
N LEU A 38 -6.11 2.28 9.87
CA LEU A 38 -7.08 2.22 10.98
C LEU A 38 -8.45 1.66 10.57
N SER A 39 -8.80 1.73 9.28
CA SER A 39 -10.04 1.17 8.74
C SER A 39 -9.87 -0.26 8.21
N GLY A 40 -8.73 -0.92 8.47
CA GLY A 40 -8.43 -2.26 7.98
C GLY A 40 -8.02 -2.33 6.50
N ILE A 41 -7.85 -1.19 5.82
CA ILE A 41 -7.51 -1.20 4.39
C ILE A 41 -6.01 -1.49 4.23
N THR A 42 -5.71 -2.60 3.58
CA THR A 42 -4.34 -2.98 3.22
C THR A 42 -3.87 -2.22 1.98
N PRO A 43 -2.54 -2.05 1.80
CA PRO A 43 -2.00 -1.45 0.59
C PRO A 43 -2.41 -2.21 -0.67
N LEU A 44 -2.52 -3.54 -0.58
CA LEU A 44 -2.97 -4.42 -1.66
C LEU A 44 -4.39 -4.08 -2.11
N LEU A 45 -5.33 -3.90 -1.17
CA LEU A 45 -6.70 -3.49 -1.48
C LEU A 45 -6.72 -2.11 -2.15
N MET A 46 -5.96 -1.16 -1.63
CA MET A 46 -5.91 0.20 -2.18
C MET A 46 -5.38 0.22 -3.63
N VAL A 47 -4.29 -0.49 -3.93
CA VAL A 47 -3.75 -0.51 -5.32
C VAL A 47 -4.66 -1.30 -6.27
N ALA A 48 -5.40 -2.30 -5.76
CA ALA A 48 -6.42 -3.02 -6.52
C ALA A 48 -7.61 -2.10 -6.86
N GLU A 49 -8.12 -1.34 -5.89
CA GLU A 49 -9.20 -0.36 -6.10
C GLU A 49 -8.82 0.74 -7.09
N VAL A 50 -7.57 1.20 -7.03
CA VAL A 50 -7.05 2.23 -7.95
C VAL A 50 -6.78 1.65 -9.35
N GLY A 51 -6.49 0.34 -9.45
CA GLY A 51 -6.24 -0.35 -10.72
C GLY A 51 -4.77 -0.29 -11.17
N TRP A 52 -3.82 -0.52 -10.26
CA TRP A 52 -2.38 -0.55 -10.56
C TRP A 52 -1.81 -1.97 -10.50
N PRO A 53 -1.99 -2.77 -11.58
CA PRO A 53 -1.58 -4.18 -11.59
C PRO A 53 -0.07 -4.37 -11.41
N ASP A 54 0.73 -3.44 -11.93
CA ASP A 54 2.19 -3.45 -11.81
C ASP A 54 2.66 -3.31 -10.36
N ILE A 55 2.02 -2.43 -9.59
CA ILE A 55 2.33 -2.27 -8.17
C ILE A 55 1.75 -3.42 -7.36
N LEU A 56 0.58 -3.92 -7.73
CA LEU A 56 -0.03 -5.10 -7.11
C LEU A 56 0.89 -6.31 -7.22
N ASP A 57 1.51 -6.56 -8.37
CA ASP A 57 2.50 -7.62 -8.56
C ASP A 57 3.73 -7.43 -7.65
N ILE A 58 4.23 -6.20 -7.49
CA ILE A 58 5.35 -5.91 -6.57
C ILE A 58 4.98 -6.27 -5.13
N LEU A 59 3.78 -5.90 -4.69
CA LEU A 59 3.32 -6.20 -3.33
C LEU A 59 3.17 -7.71 -3.12
N LEU A 60 2.60 -8.43 -4.08
CA LEU A 60 2.48 -9.90 -4.03
C LEU A 60 3.84 -10.58 -3.99
N GLN A 61 4.82 -10.13 -4.78
CA GLN A 61 6.19 -10.63 -4.74
C GLN A 61 6.86 -10.41 -3.37
N ARG A 62 6.46 -9.35 -2.65
CA ARG A 62 6.93 -9.07 -1.29
C ARG A 62 6.17 -9.82 -0.19
N GLY A 63 5.23 -10.69 -0.56
CA GLY A 63 4.43 -11.47 0.39
C GLY A 63 3.27 -10.68 0.99
N ALA A 64 2.67 -9.76 0.22
CA ALA A 64 1.40 -9.17 0.60
C ALA A 64 0.31 -10.25 0.74
N VAL A 65 -0.39 -10.22 1.87
CA VAL A 65 -1.48 -11.14 2.17
C VAL A 65 -2.71 -10.73 1.37
N VAL A 66 -3.27 -11.69 0.63
CA VAL A 66 -4.45 -11.49 -0.22
C VAL A 66 -5.76 -11.66 0.56
N ASP A 67 -5.67 -12.14 1.79
CA ASP A 67 -6.84 -12.38 2.64
C ASP A 67 -7.35 -11.06 3.26
N ALA A 68 -8.68 -10.94 3.26
CA ALA A 68 -9.44 -9.73 3.58
C ALA A 68 -9.50 -9.41 5.08
#